data_AF-A0A8W8N345-F1
#
_entry.id   AF-A0A8W8N345-F1
#
_cell.length_a   1.000
_cell.length_b   1.000
_cell.length_c   1.000
_cell.angle_alpha   90.00
_cell.angle_beta   90.00
_cell.angle_gamma   90.00
#
_symmetry.space_group_name_H-M   'P 1'
#
loop_
_entity.id
_entity.type
_entity.pdbx_description
1 polymer ?
#
loop_
_entity_poly.entity_id
_entity_poly.type
_entity_poly.pdbx_seq_one_letter_code
_entity_poly.pdbx_strand_id
1 'polypeptide(L)'
;MKKLKELEKTDLEKSRQLMEFYQYQITFVEKHHKEKLESSTACSMDSNGMDDIEGQFLQIINQVLERIQVIQDDSQARSEGGLDSCCGEARKTRLLPKRSVKILDGWFTDNISNPYPSRDQTIRLALDCGLTVEQVRKWFANKRNRSRNNRNQYFK
;
A
#
# COMPACT_ATOMS: atom_id res chain seq x y z
N MET A 1 -25.98 27.83 -14.95
CA MET A 1 -25.49 27.12 -16.16
C MET A 1 -24.06 27.51 -16.57
N LYS A 2 -23.72 28.80 -16.72
CA LYS A 2 -22.35 29.21 -17.15
C LYS A 2 -21.23 28.88 -16.14
N LYS A 3 -21.42 29.17 -14.85
CA LYS A 3 -20.43 28.88 -13.79
C LYS A 3 -20.09 27.39 -13.62
N LEU A 4 -21.04 26.48 -13.85
CA LEU A 4 -20.79 25.03 -13.73
C LEU A 4 -19.86 24.52 -14.83
N LYS A 5 -20.08 24.96 -16.08
CA LYS A 5 -19.23 24.61 -17.23
C LYS A 5 -17.82 25.18 -17.09
N GLU A 6 -17.69 26.31 -16.43
CA GLU A 6 -16.41 26.97 -16.16
C GLU A 6 -15.60 26.21 -15.10
N LEU A 7 -16.25 25.74 -14.02
CA LEU A 7 -15.65 24.87 -13.01
C LEU A 7 -15.19 23.52 -13.61
N GLU A 8 -16.02 22.88 -14.43
CA GLU A 8 -15.69 21.61 -15.11
C GLU A 8 -14.51 21.77 -16.08
N LYS A 9 -14.45 22.90 -16.79
CA LYS A 9 -13.32 23.24 -17.66
C LYS A 9 -12.02 23.46 -16.87
N THR A 10 -12.10 23.99 -15.65
CA THR A 10 -10.93 24.16 -14.78
C THR A 10 -10.43 22.84 -14.18
N ASP A 11 -11.31 21.89 -13.91
CA ASP A 11 -10.93 20.57 -13.40
C ASP A 11 -10.30 19.69 -14.49
N LEU A 12 -10.84 19.74 -15.71
CA LEU A 12 -10.24 19.09 -16.87
C LEU A 12 -8.84 19.65 -17.16
N GLU A 13 -8.66 20.96 -17.06
CA GLU A 13 -7.36 21.59 -17.29
C GLU A 13 -6.33 21.22 -16.21
N LYS A 14 -6.74 21.16 -14.94
CA LYS A 14 -5.88 20.66 -13.85
C LYS A 14 -5.49 19.19 -14.06
N SER A 15 -6.44 18.36 -14.49
CA SER A 15 -6.17 16.96 -14.81
C SER A 15 -5.18 16.83 -15.98
N ARG A 16 -5.32 17.67 -17.01
CA ARG A 16 -4.40 17.72 -18.15
C ARG A 16 -2.99 18.12 -17.72
N GLN A 17 -2.87 19.17 -16.93
CA GLN A 17 -1.57 19.62 -16.38
C GLN A 17 -0.91 18.55 -15.51
N LEU A 18 -1.70 17.83 -14.72
CA LEU A 18 -1.21 16.73 -13.90
C LEU A 18 -0.72 15.55 -14.76
N MET A 19 -1.44 15.20 -15.83
CA MET A 19 -0.98 14.19 -16.79
C MET A 19 0.29 14.62 -17.51
N GLU A 20 0.38 15.87 -17.97
CA GLU A 20 1.60 16.41 -18.60
C GLU A 20 2.79 16.38 -17.62
N PHE A 21 2.55 16.69 -16.34
CA PHE A 21 3.57 16.58 -15.30
C PHE A 21 4.04 15.13 -15.10
N TYR A 22 3.13 14.17 -14.96
CA TYR A 22 3.51 12.76 -14.80
C TYR A 22 4.19 12.20 -16.05
N GLN A 23 3.74 12.60 -17.25
CA GLN A 23 4.39 12.22 -18.49
C GLN A 23 5.82 12.78 -18.58
N TYR A 24 6.02 14.02 -18.13
CA TYR A 24 7.36 14.60 -18.00
C TYR A 24 8.22 13.83 -16.99
N GLN A 25 7.67 13.47 -15.83
CA GLN A 25 8.41 12.65 -14.84
C GLN A 25 8.79 11.28 -15.41
N ILE A 26 7.90 10.62 -16.15
CA ILE A 26 8.15 9.33 -16.81
C ILE A 26 9.29 9.49 -17.82
N THR A 27 9.17 10.42 -18.75
CA THR A 27 10.20 10.67 -19.78
C THR A 27 11.53 11.13 -19.18
N PHE A 28 11.52 11.85 -18.06
CA PHE A 28 12.74 12.24 -17.34
C PHE A 28 13.44 11.04 -16.71
N VAL A 29 12.68 10.17 -16.04
CA VAL A 29 13.20 8.92 -15.46
C VAL A 29 13.72 8.00 -16.57
N GLU A 30 12.99 7.86 -17.68
CA GLU A 30 13.41 7.08 -18.86
C GLU A 30 14.69 7.64 -19.49
N LYS A 31 14.79 8.96 -19.64
CA LYS A 31 16.00 9.61 -20.19
C LYS A 31 17.21 9.40 -19.29
N HIS A 32 17.06 9.60 -17.99
CA HIS A 32 18.17 9.40 -17.04
C HIS A 32 18.54 7.91 -16.90
N HIS A 33 17.59 7.00 -17.07
CA HIS A 33 17.85 5.56 -17.14
C HIS A 33 18.62 5.21 -18.42
N LYS A 34 18.25 5.79 -19.57
CA LYS A 34 18.91 5.60 -20.86
C LYS A 34 20.34 6.15 -20.86
N GLU A 35 20.57 7.35 -20.31
CA GLU A 35 21.92 7.93 -20.15
C GLU A 35 22.81 7.07 -19.23
N LYS A 36 22.22 6.44 -18.20
CA LYS A 36 22.93 5.51 -17.30
C LYS A 36 23.29 4.18 -17.98
N LEU A 37 22.50 3.72 -18.95
CA LEU A 37 22.86 2.58 -19.81
C LEU A 37 23.94 2.94 -20.83
N GLU A 38 23.86 4.12 -21.45
CA GLU A 38 24.83 4.57 -22.47
C GLU A 38 26.21 4.91 -21.85
N SER A 39 26.24 5.35 -20.59
CA SER A 39 27.46 5.59 -19.81
C SER A 39 28.16 4.30 -19.34
N SER A 40 27.50 3.14 -19.42
CA SER A 40 28.02 1.88 -18.87
C SER A 40 28.21 0.85 -19.98
N THR A 41 29.20 1.09 -20.85
CA THR A 41 29.74 0.02 -21.69
C THR A 41 30.98 -0.60 -21.02
N ALA A 42 30.91 -1.93 -20.88
CA ALA A 42 31.92 -2.90 -20.47
C ALA A 42 32.20 -3.09 -18.96
N CYS A 43 31.31 -3.82 -18.28
CA CYS A 43 31.75 -4.82 -17.30
C CYS A 43 30.84 -6.05 -17.38
N SER A 44 31.45 -7.19 -17.73
CA SER A 44 30.85 -8.52 -17.78
C SER A 44 30.74 -9.07 -16.37
N MET A 45 29.54 -9.19 -15.78
CA MET A 45 29.26 -10.08 -14.63
C MET A 45 27.79 -10.57 -14.62
N ASP A 46 27.66 -11.89 -14.42
CA ASP A 46 26.54 -12.67 -13.87
C ASP A 46 25.06 -12.27 -14.11
N SER A 47 24.47 -12.93 -15.10
CA SER A 47 23.03 -13.00 -15.34
C SER A 47 22.30 -13.86 -14.30
N ASN A 48 22.01 -13.32 -13.10
CA ASN A 48 21.09 -13.92 -12.13
C ASN A 48 20.25 -12.90 -11.31
N GLY A 49 20.27 -11.60 -11.66
CA GLY A 49 19.65 -10.55 -10.84
C GLY A 49 18.53 -9.73 -11.49
N MET A 50 18.24 -9.91 -12.78
CA MET A 50 17.26 -9.08 -13.49
C MET A 50 15.83 -9.65 -13.41
N ASP A 51 15.69 -10.97 -13.19
CA ASP A 51 14.41 -11.69 -13.20
C ASP A 51 13.55 -11.48 -11.94
N ASP A 52 14.13 -10.92 -10.87
CA ASP A 52 13.44 -10.69 -9.59
C ASP A 52 12.60 -9.40 -9.59
N ILE A 53 13.04 -8.37 -10.31
CA ILE A 53 12.33 -7.08 -10.36
C ILE A 53 11.09 -7.19 -11.26
N GLU A 54 11.22 -7.85 -12.41
CA GLU A 54 10.12 -8.06 -13.34
C GLU A 54 9.07 -9.02 -12.75
N GLY A 55 9.51 -10.06 -12.04
CA GLY A 55 8.64 -10.94 -11.26
C GLY A 55 7.86 -10.19 -10.17
N GLN A 56 8.53 -9.31 -9.41
CA GLN A 56 7.87 -8.47 -8.39
C GLN A 56 6.89 -7.47 -9.02
N PHE A 57 7.21 -6.89 -10.17
CA PHE A 57 6.33 -5.95 -10.87
C PHE A 57 5.09 -6.64 -11.42
N LEU A 58 5.24 -7.82 -12.03
CA LEU A 58 4.13 -8.64 -12.50
C LEU A 58 3.24 -9.10 -11.34
N GLN A 59 3.81 -9.40 -10.18
CA GLN A 59 3.03 -9.77 -9.00
C GLN A 59 2.21 -8.60 -8.43
N ILE A 60 2.76 -7.39 -8.46
CA ILE A 60 2.03 -6.17 -8.09
C ILE A 60 0.91 -5.89 -9.10
N ILE A 61 1.18 -6.02 -10.41
CA ILE A 61 0.17 -5.83 -11.45
C ILE A 61 -0.99 -6.80 -11.26
N ASN A 62 -0.72 -8.10 -11.10
CA ASN A 62 -1.77 -9.09 -10.89
C ASN A 62 -2.61 -8.78 -9.63
N GLN A 63 -1.96 -8.39 -8.53
CA GLN A 63 -2.65 -8.02 -7.30
C GLN A 63 -3.50 -6.75 -7.43
N VAL A 64 -3.09 -5.79 -8.25
CA VAL A 64 -3.87 -4.57 -8.53
C VAL A 64 -5.06 -4.90 -9.43
N LEU A 65 -4.87 -5.72 -10.46
CA LEU A 65 -5.94 -6.13 -11.38
C LEU A 65 -7.04 -6.94 -10.67
N GLU A 66 -6.66 -7.90 -9.82
CA GLU A 66 -7.64 -8.66 -9.02
C GLU A 66 -8.51 -7.75 -8.13
N ARG A 67 -7.91 -6.72 -7.52
CA ARG A 67 -8.65 -5.77 -6.68
C ARG A 67 -9.58 -4.88 -7.48
N ILE A 68 -9.18 -4.47 -8.68
CA ILE A 68 -10.03 -3.69 -9.59
C ILE A 68 -11.24 -4.52 -10.03
N GLN A 69 -11.03 -5.80 -10.31
CA GLN A 69 -12.07 -6.72 -10.74
C GLN A 69 -13.15 -6.92 -9.66
N VAL A 70 -12.75 -7.14 -8.40
CA VAL A 70 -13.69 -7.23 -7.27
C VAL A 70 -14.53 -5.96 -7.11
N ILE A 71 -13.94 -4.78 -7.36
CA ILE A 71 -14.67 -3.50 -7.28
C ILE A 71 -15.68 -3.37 -8.43
N GLN A 72 -15.33 -3.83 -9.63
CA GLN A 72 -16.23 -3.81 -10.78
C GLN A 72 -17.40 -4.78 -10.59
N ASP A 73 -17.16 -5.97 -10.05
CA ASP A 73 -18.20 -6.97 -9.75
C ASP A 73 -19.15 -6.48 -8.63
N ASP A 74 -18.64 -5.84 -7.58
CA ASP A 74 -19.45 -5.18 -6.53
C ASP A 74 -20.32 -4.03 -7.10
N SER A 75 -19.84 -3.36 -8.15
CA SER A 75 -20.57 -2.28 -8.82
C SER A 75 -21.71 -2.82 -9.68
N GLN A 76 -21.51 -3.96 -10.35
CA GLN A 76 -22.54 -4.64 -11.15
C GLN A 76 -23.58 -5.35 -10.27
N ALA A 77 -23.18 -6.00 -9.18
CA ALA A 77 -24.11 -6.67 -8.25
C ALA A 77 -25.10 -5.70 -7.57
N ARG A 78 -24.67 -4.45 -7.33
CA ARG A 78 -25.55 -3.40 -6.77
C ARG A 78 -26.54 -2.81 -7.78
N SER A 79 -26.37 -3.11 -9.07
CA SER A 79 -27.29 -2.69 -10.13
C SER A 79 -28.47 -3.68 -10.32
N GLU A 80 -28.37 -4.93 -9.83
CA GLU A 80 -29.38 -5.97 -10.07
C GLU A 80 -30.04 -6.55 -8.79
N GLY A 81 -29.62 -6.15 -7.58
CA GLY A 81 -30.14 -6.70 -6.32
C GLY A 81 -31.23 -5.86 -5.64
N GLY A 82 -32.50 -6.13 -5.94
CA GLY A 82 -33.66 -5.64 -5.19
C GLY A 82 -33.95 -6.44 -3.91
N LEU A 83 -34.28 -5.71 -2.83
CA LEU A 83 -35.02 -6.09 -1.62
C LEU A 83 -34.75 -7.48 -1.01
N ASP A 84 -33.91 -7.55 0.03
CA ASP A 84 -34.37 -8.08 1.32
C ASP A 84 -33.57 -7.52 2.52
N SER A 85 -34.26 -7.52 3.65
CA SER A 85 -34.06 -6.73 4.87
C SER A 85 -33.09 -7.34 5.89
N CYS A 86 -32.50 -6.44 6.70
CA CYS A 86 -31.79 -6.62 7.97
C CYS A 86 -30.48 -7.47 7.92
N CYS A 87 -29.29 -6.96 8.22
CA CYS A 87 -28.90 -6.06 9.29
C CYS A 87 -27.73 -5.18 8.83
N GLY A 88 -27.91 -3.87 8.95
CA GLY A 88 -26.82 -2.92 8.94
C GLY A 88 -25.95 -3.08 10.19
N GLU A 89 -25.04 -4.04 10.20
CA GLU A 89 -23.81 -3.86 10.97
C GLU A 89 -22.81 -3.14 10.09
N ALA A 90 -23.00 -1.82 10.06
CA ALA A 90 -21.98 -0.84 9.79
C ALA A 90 -20.62 -1.40 10.21
N ARG A 91 -19.68 -1.43 9.27
CA ARG A 91 -18.30 -1.90 9.44
C ARG A 91 -17.66 -1.20 10.64
N LYS A 92 -17.94 -1.69 11.85
CA LYS A 92 -17.34 -1.25 13.12
C LYS A 92 -15.85 -1.32 12.85
N THR A 93 -15.20 -0.17 12.81
CA THR A 93 -13.76 -0.09 12.61
C THR A 93 -13.14 -1.07 13.60
N ARG A 94 -12.52 -2.15 13.08
CA ARG A 94 -11.98 -3.25 13.89
C ARG A 94 -10.68 -2.78 14.55
N LEU A 95 -10.79 -1.78 15.42
CA LEU A 95 -9.69 -1.33 16.25
C LEU A 95 -9.37 -2.45 17.24
N LEU A 96 -8.08 -2.75 17.40
CA LEU A 96 -7.66 -3.70 18.41
C LEU A 96 -8.01 -3.16 19.81
N PRO A 97 -8.35 -4.03 20.77
CA PRO A 97 -8.59 -3.61 22.14
C PRO A 97 -7.40 -2.81 22.69
N LYS A 98 -7.68 -1.73 23.43
CA LYS A 98 -6.64 -0.84 23.98
C LYS A 98 -5.61 -1.61 24.82
N ARG A 99 -6.05 -2.63 25.56
CA ARG A 99 -5.18 -3.53 26.34
C ARG A 99 -4.21 -4.28 25.43
N SER A 100 -4.71 -4.90 24.37
CA SER A 100 -3.90 -5.62 23.38
C SER A 100 -2.88 -4.68 22.73
N VAL A 101 -3.30 -3.46 22.35
CA VAL A 101 -2.38 -2.46 21.78
C VAL A 101 -1.27 -2.10 22.76
N LYS A 102 -1.55 -1.91 24.05
CA LYS A 102 -0.52 -1.62 25.07
C LYS A 102 0.53 -2.73 25.19
N ILE A 103 0.09 -3.99 25.19
CA ILE A 103 1.00 -5.14 25.29
C ILE A 103 1.90 -5.21 24.04
N LEU A 104 1.30 -5.09 22.85
CA LEU A 104 2.04 -5.12 21.58
C LEU A 104 3.00 -3.93 21.46
N ASP A 105 2.61 -2.75 21.94
CA ASP A 105 3.45 -1.55 21.93
C ASP A 105 4.62 -1.65 22.89
N GLY A 106 4.42 -2.17 24.12
CA GLY A 106 5.50 -2.43 25.07
C GLY A 106 6.55 -3.37 24.50
N TRP A 107 6.11 -4.50 23.91
CA TRP A 107 7.05 -5.40 23.25
C TRP A 107 7.79 -4.70 22.09
N PHE A 108 7.09 -3.89 21.29
CA PHE A 108 7.69 -3.18 20.16
C PHE A 108 8.74 -2.16 20.62
N THR A 109 8.49 -1.42 21.70
CA THR A 109 9.44 -0.44 22.24
C THR A 109 10.68 -1.12 22.79
N ASP A 110 10.52 -2.25 23.48
CA ASP A 110 11.64 -3.02 24.02
C ASP A 110 12.52 -3.62 22.92
N ASN A 111 11.93 -3.87 21.74
CA ASN A 111 12.59 -4.48 20.58
C ASN A 111 12.74 -3.50 19.40
N ILE A 112 12.89 -2.20 19.67
CA ILE A 112 12.87 -1.17 18.61
C ILE A 112 14.04 -1.29 17.62
N SER A 113 15.15 -1.90 18.02
CA SER A 113 16.29 -2.20 17.16
C SER A 113 15.98 -3.30 16.14
N ASN A 114 15.21 -4.33 16.54
CA ASN A 114 14.82 -5.45 15.71
C ASN A 114 13.35 -5.86 15.96
N PRO A 115 12.36 -5.10 15.45
CA PRO A 115 10.94 -5.28 15.77
C PRO A 115 10.28 -6.40 14.94
N TYR A 116 10.90 -7.57 14.94
CA TYR A 116 10.44 -8.78 14.24
C TYR A 116 10.32 -9.92 15.25
N PRO A 117 9.12 -10.12 15.85
CA PRO A 117 8.92 -11.23 16.76
C PRO A 117 9.05 -12.55 16.01
N SER A 118 9.71 -13.53 16.62
CA SER A 118 9.75 -14.89 16.12
C SER A 118 8.35 -15.53 16.10
N ARG A 119 8.22 -16.71 15.48
CA ARG A 119 6.94 -17.44 15.45
C ARG A 119 6.39 -17.68 16.86
N ASP A 120 7.24 -18.14 17.76
CA ASP A 120 6.83 -18.46 19.14
C ASP A 120 6.49 -17.21 19.94
N GLN A 121 7.23 -16.11 19.75
CA GLN A 121 6.91 -14.82 20.35
C GLN A 121 5.58 -14.27 19.84
N THR A 122 5.32 -14.41 18.54
CA THR A 122 4.04 -13.99 17.93
C THR A 122 2.86 -14.77 18.52
N ILE A 123 3.02 -16.09 18.72
CA ILE A 123 1.99 -16.93 19.34
C ILE A 123 1.75 -16.50 20.79
N ARG A 124 2.80 -16.28 21.58
CA ARG A 124 2.67 -15.79 22.98
C ARG A 124 1.93 -14.45 23.04
N LEU A 125 2.32 -13.49 22.20
CA LEU A 125 1.66 -12.19 22.13
C LEU A 125 0.18 -12.30 21.71
N ALA A 126 -0.15 -13.23 20.81
CA ALA A 126 -1.52 -13.50 20.39
C ALA A 126 -2.37 -14.03 21.56
N LEU A 127 -1.83 -14.98 22.33
CA LEU A 127 -2.49 -15.51 23.54
C LEU A 127 -2.70 -14.42 24.59
N ASP A 128 -1.66 -13.63 24.90
CA ASP A 128 -1.74 -12.56 25.91
C ASP A 128 -2.72 -11.45 25.53
N CYS A 129 -2.86 -11.20 24.22
CA CYS A 129 -3.73 -10.15 23.69
C CYS A 129 -5.16 -10.61 23.39
N GLY A 130 -5.43 -11.92 23.40
CA GLY A 130 -6.69 -12.49 22.92
C GLY A 130 -6.93 -12.24 21.43
N LEU A 131 -5.87 -12.22 20.62
CA LEU A 131 -5.90 -11.95 19.20
C LEU A 131 -5.48 -13.19 18.39
N THR A 132 -5.80 -13.21 17.10
CA THR A 132 -5.23 -14.22 16.21
C THR A 132 -3.77 -13.89 15.90
N VAL A 133 -2.96 -14.93 15.66
CA VAL A 133 -1.55 -14.80 15.22
C VAL A 133 -1.44 -13.85 14.01
N GLU A 134 -2.41 -13.94 13.09
CA GLU A 134 -2.45 -13.10 11.89
C GLU A 134 -2.72 -11.63 12.20
N GLN A 135 -3.60 -11.33 13.17
CA GLN A 135 -3.85 -9.95 13.61
C GLN A 135 -2.59 -9.34 14.24
N VAL A 136 -1.84 -10.11 15.03
CA VAL A 136 -0.57 -9.68 15.63
C VAL A 136 0.48 -9.43 14.54
N ARG A 137 0.64 -10.35 13.58
CA ARG A 137 1.56 -10.18 12.43
C ARG A 137 1.26 -8.91 11.64
N LYS A 138 0.00 -8.69 11.28
CA LYS A 138 -0.47 -7.48 10.58
C LYS A 138 -0.22 -6.22 11.38
N TRP A 139 -0.44 -6.26 12.69
CA TRP A 139 -0.17 -5.11 13.56
C TRP A 139 1.32 -4.74 13.55
N PHE A 140 2.22 -5.72 13.68
CA PHE A 140 3.66 -5.47 13.65
C PHE A 140 4.15 -4.93 12.30
N ALA A 141 3.65 -5.49 11.19
CA ALA A 141 3.96 -4.99 9.86
C ALA A 141 3.54 -3.52 9.69
N ASN A 142 2.31 -3.18 10.11
CA ASN A 142 1.80 -1.83 10.04
C ASN A 142 2.56 -0.86 10.98
N LYS A 143 2.86 -1.29 12.21
CA LYS A 143 3.61 -0.50 13.19
C LYS A 143 5.01 -0.14 12.69
N ARG A 144 5.74 -1.10 12.08
CA ARG A 144 7.05 -0.85 11.44
C ARG A 144 6.95 0.13 10.27
N ASN A 145 5.95 0.00 9.42
CA ASN A 145 5.76 0.92 8.28
C ASN A 145 5.48 2.35 8.77
N ARG A 146 4.65 2.50 9.81
CA ARG A 146 4.37 3.81 10.43
C ARG A 146 5.62 4.40 11.08
N SER A 147 6.42 3.62 11.80
CA SER A 147 7.63 4.16 12.45
C SER A 147 8.70 4.60 11.44
N ARG A 148 8.80 3.93 10.29
CA ARG A 148 9.70 4.36 9.19
C ARG A 148 9.20 5.63 8.49
N ASN A 149 7.89 5.72 8.22
CA ASN A 149 7.31 6.87 7.53
C ASN A 149 7.40 8.18 8.33
N ASN A 150 7.46 8.11 9.66
CA ASN A 150 7.63 9.30 10.51
C ASN A 150 9.06 9.86 10.52
N ARG A 151 10.08 9.13 10.03
CA ARG A 151 11.45 9.67 9.89
C ARG A 151 11.62 10.54 8.64
N ASN A 152 10.84 10.30 7.59
CA ASN A 152 10.94 11.04 6.32
C ASN A 152 10.20 12.39 6.32
N GLN A 153 9.48 12.74 7.39
CA GLN A 153 8.71 13.99 7.47
C GLN A 153 9.53 15.20 7.92
N TYR A 154 10.82 15.04 8.24
CA TYR A 154 11.73 16.13 8.67
C TYR A 154 12.77 16.53 7.61
N PHE A 155 12.64 16.00 6.39
CA PHE A 155 13.42 16.43 5.23
C PHE A 155 12.45 16.98 4.18
N LYS A 156 11.93 18.17 4.44
CA LYS A 156 11.30 19.05 3.45
C LYS A 156 11.78 20.47 3.68
#